data_AF-A0A1A6GDD1-F1
#
_entry.id   AF-A0A1A6GDD1-F1
#
_cell.length_a   1.000
_cell.length_b   1.000
_cell.length_c   1.000
_cell.angle_alpha   90.00
_cell.angle_beta   90.00
_cell.angle_gamma   90.00
#
_symmetry.space_group_name_H-M   'P 1'
#
loop_
_entity.id
_entity.type
_entity.pdbx_description
1 polymer ?
#
loop_
_entity_poly.entity_id
_entity_poly.type
_entity_poly.pdbx_seq_one_letter_code
_entity_poly.pdbx_strand_id
1 'polypeptide(L)'
;VSKDKKWYVKDWMTTPSSRTISVTLTVSHLKVKEPATLSPARLSKYDKIWFIGDWLECSKTCDGGMRTRAVLCIRRIGPSEEETLDYSDCLTHRPMEKESCNNQSCPPQWLALDWSECTPKCGPGFKHRIVVCKSSDLSKTFPAAQCPEESKPPARIRCSLGRCPPPRWVTGDWGQCTPKCGPGFKHRIVVCKSSDLSKTFPAAQCPEESKPPARIRCSLGRCPPPRWVTGDWGQ
;
A
#
# COMPACT_ATOMS: atom_id res chain seq x y z
N VAL A 1 -43.36 20.24 -11.21
CA VAL A 1 -42.72 21.56 -11.02
C VAL A 1 -43.41 22.24 -9.85
N SER A 2 -42.62 22.61 -8.85
CA SER A 2 -43.00 23.33 -7.62
C SER A 2 -43.85 24.58 -7.90
N LYS A 3 -44.86 24.86 -7.07
CA LYS A 3 -44.83 26.03 -6.16
C LYS A 3 -46.04 26.09 -5.21
N ASP A 4 -45.68 26.44 -3.98
CA ASP A 4 -46.41 26.61 -2.74
C ASP A 4 -47.37 27.82 -2.65
N LYS A 5 -48.41 27.67 -1.80
CA LYS A 5 -48.95 28.60 -0.76
C LYS A 5 -49.57 29.95 -1.22
N LYS A 6 -50.64 30.52 -0.64
CA LYS A 6 -50.95 30.79 0.79
C LYS A 6 -52.36 31.44 0.91
N TRP A 7 -52.98 31.33 2.08
CA TRP A 7 -54.28 31.88 2.52
C TRP A 7 -54.27 33.38 2.86
N TYR A 8 -55.45 34.04 2.86
CA TYR A 8 -55.85 35.08 3.84
C TYR A 8 -57.38 35.19 3.99
N VAL A 9 -57.83 35.34 5.24
CA VAL A 9 -59.20 35.68 5.70
C VAL A 9 -59.24 37.15 6.10
N LYS A 10 -60.37 37.85 5.92
CA LYS A 10 -60.75 39.03 6.73
C LYS A 10 -62.26 39.28 6.68
N ASP A 11 -62.87 39.26 7.87
CA ASP A 11 -64.24 39.65 8.20
C ASP A 11 -64.49 41.16 8.01
N TRP A 12 -65.75 41.58 7.80
CA TRP A 12 -66.55 42.35 8.78
C TRP A 12 -67.98 42.65 8.27
N MET A 13 -68.94 42.13 9.05
CA MET A 13 -70.21 42.70 9.53
C MET A 13 -70.91 43.85 8.78
N THR A 14 -72.16 43.59 8.39
CA THR A 14 -73.33 44.44 8.71
C THR A 14 -74.63 43.66 8.46
N THR A 15 -75.41 43.44 9.53
CA THR A 15 -76.83 43.03 9.53
C THR A 15 -77.72 44.28 9.31
N PRO A 16 -79.08 44.25 9.31
CA PRO A 16 -80.05 43.14 9.29
C PRO A 16 -81.19 43.35 8.25
N SER A 17 -81.83 42.28 7.78
CA SER A 17 -83.31 42.20 7.77
C SER A 17 -83.77 40.78 7.47
N SER A 18 -84.93 40.49 8.01
CA SER A 18 -85.53 39.18 8.24
C SER A 18 -85.90 38.40 6.98
N ARG A 19 -85.79 37.06 7.08
CA ARG A 19 -86.88 36.09 6.92
C ARG A 19 -86.32 34.68 7.09
N THR A 20 -86.52 34.12 8.28
CA THR A 20 -86.22 32.71 8.55
C THR A 20 -87.30 31.85 7.92
N ILE A 21 -86.94 31.08 6.88
CA ILE A 21 -87.79 30.02 6.33
C ILE A 21 -87.29 28.72 6.94
N SER A 22 -87.99 28.23 7.95
CA SER A 22 -87.78 26.90 8.51
C SER A 22 -88.53 25.87 7.66
N VAL A 23 -87.79 25.17 6.80
CA VAL A 23 -88.29 23.99 6.08
C VAL A 23 -88.05 22.76 6.97
N THR A 24 -89.11 22.22 7.55
CA THR A 24 -89.09 20.92 8.22
C THR A 24 -89.16 19.81 7.18
N LEU A 25 -88.02 19.21 6.85
CA LEU A 25 -87.95 17.98 6.06
C LEU A 25 -88.09 16.77 7.00
N THR A 26 -89.24 16.12 6.99
CA THR A 26 -89.41 14.80 7.62
C THR A 26 -88.74 13.74 6.75
N VAL A 27 -87.55 13.31 7.14
CA VAL A 27 -86.87 12.17 6.51
C VAL A 27 -87.49 10.88 7.04
N SER A 28 -88.51 10.40 6.33
CA SER A 28 -89.10 9.07 6.52
C SER A 28 -88.17 8.02 5.92
N HIS A 29 -87.71 7.08 6.75
CA HIS A 29 -87.07 5.81 6.37
C HIS A 29 -85.71 5.87 5.65
N LEU A 30 -84.65 6.24 6.39
CA LEU A 30 -83.32 5.68 6.12
C LEU A 30 -83.17 4.38 6.91
N LYS A 31 -83.34 3.26 6.21
CA LYS A 31 -82.98 1.93 6.72
C LYS A 31 -81.45 1.90 6.82
N VAL A 32 -80.93 2.01 8.04
CA VAL A 32 -79.52 1.78 8.31
C VAL A 32 -79.24 0.33 7.91
N LYS A 33 -78.67 0.14 6.72
CA LYS A 33 -78.09 -1.15 6.35
C LYS A 33 -76.85 -1.27 7.24
N GLU A 34 -76.85 -2.24 8.15
CA GLU A 34 -75.67 -2.59 8.92
C GLU A 34 -74.44 -2.53 8.00
N PRO A 35 -73.32 -1.92 8.41
CA PRO A 35 -72.09 -2.12 7.67
C PRO A 35 -71.90 -3.63 7.64
N ALA A 36 -72.02 -4.21 6.45
CA ALA A 36 -71.75 -5.60 6.21
C ALA A 36 -70.45 -5.90 6.95
N THR A 37 -70.52 -6.77 7.95
CA THR A 37 -69.34 -7.35 8.54
C THR A 37 -68.64 -7.96 7.34
N LEU A 38 -67.61 -7.29 6.85
CA LEU A 38 -66.71 -7.86 5.86
C LEU A 38 -66.22 -9.11 6.58
N SER A 39 -66.75 -10.27 6.17
CA SER A 39 -66.18 -11.55 6.51
C SER A 39 -64.67 -11.37 6.32
N PRO A 40 -63.82 -11.73 7.29
CA PRO A 40 -62.40 -11.74 7.01
C PRO A 40 -62.25 -12.57 5.74
N ALA A 41 -61.78 -11.93 4.67
CA ALA A 41 -61.50 -12.64 3.42
C ALA A 41 -60.72 -13.87 3.86
N ARG A 42 -61.29 -15.04 3.59
CA ARG A 42 -60.76 -16.33 4.01
C ARG A 42 -59.34 -16.38 3.46
N LEU A 43 -58.35 -16.03 4.29
CA LEU A 43 -56.95 -16.01 3.90
C LEU A 43 -56.69 -17.39 3.35
N SER A 44 -56.39 -17.45 2.06
CA SER A 44 -56.02 -18.67 1.37
C SER A 44 -54.98 -19.36 2.24
N LYS A 45 -55.30 -20.58 2.69
CA LYS A 45 -54.43 -21.46 3.47
C LYS A 45 -53.11 -21.80 2.73
N TYR A 46 -52.85 -21.21 1.56
CA TYR A 46 -51.98 -21.74 0.51
C TYR A 46 -51.02 -20.74 -0.14
N ASP A 47 -50.74 -19.58 0.45
CA ASP A 47 -49.75 -18.67 -0.14
C ASP A 47 -48.37 -18.94 0.47
N LYS A 48 -47.81 -20.12 0.17
CA LYS A 48 -46.38 -20.42 0.41
C LYS A 48 -45.57 -19.66 -0.64
N ILE A 49 -44.73 -18.73 -0.20
CA ILE A 49 -43.98 -17.84 -1.09
C ILE A 49 -42.50 -17.81 -0.70
N TRP A 50 -41.65 -17.51 -1.67
CA TRP A 50 -40.25 -17.23 -1.41
C TRP A 50 -40.10 -15.83 -0.84
N PHE A 51 -39.66 -15.73 0.40
CA PHE A 51 -39.08 -14.50 0.94
C PHE A 51 -37.66 -14.34 0.37
N ILE A 52 -37.40 -13.19 -0.23
CA ILE A 52 -36.11 -12.83 -0.81
C ILE A 52 -35.61 -11.60 -0.07
N GLY A 53 -34.64 -11.81 0.83
CA GLY A 53 -33.97 -10.72 1.53
C GLY A 53 -33.01 -9.96 0.63
N ASP A 54 -32.52 -8.84 1.14
CA ASP A 54 -31.48 -8.08 0.49
C ASP A 54 -30.16 -8.86 0.43
N TRP A 55 -29.35 -8.52 -0.57
CA TRP A 55 -27.99 -9.02 -0.66
C TRP A 55 -27.13 -8.48 0.47
N LEU A 56 -26.42 -9.38 1.14
CA LEU A 56 -25.33 -9.00 2.04
C LEU A 56 -24.17 -8.40 1.25
N GLU A 57 -23.23 -7.80 1.98
CA GLU A 57 -21.99 -7.31 1.41
C GLU A 57 -21.22 -8.42 0.68
N CYS A 58 -20.54 -8.04 -0.40
CA CYS A 58 -19.73 -8.97 -1.17
C CYS A 58 -18.52 -9.41 -0.33
N SER A 59 -18.18 -10.70 -0.38
CA SER A 59 -17.04 -11.25 0.35
C SER A 59 -15.69 -10.64 -0.02
N LYS A 60 -15.59 -10.04 -1.22
CA LYS A 60 -14.42 -9.28 -1.67
C LYS A 60 -14.88 -7.99 -2.33
N THR A 61 -14.04 -6.97 -2.29
CA THR A 61 -14.26 -5.68 -2.98
C THR A 61 -13.74 -5.67 -4.42
N CYS A 62 -12.94 -6.68 -4.82
CA CYS A 62 -12.37 -6.86 -6.16
C CYS A 62 -11.89 -8.32 -6.34
N ASP A 63 -11.41 -8.67 -7.54
CA ASP A 63 -10.96 -10.00 -7.96
C ASP A 63 -11.99 -11.13 -7.76
N GLY A 64 -13.27 -10.80 -7.84
CA GLY A 64 -14.37 -11.76 -7.75
C GLY A 64 -14.61 -12.26 -6.33
N GLY A 65 -15.75 -11.87 -5.77
CA GLY A 65 -16.31 -12.37 -4.52
C GLY A 65 -17.66 -13.05 -4.73
N MET A 66 -18.26 -13.45 -3.62
CA MET A 66 -19.64 -13.93 -3.57
C MET A 66 -20.41 -13.12 -2.54
N ARG A 67 -21.67 -12.82 -2.85
CA ARG A 67 -22.64 -12.29 -1.88
C ARG A 67 -23.76 -13.28 -1.71
N THR A 68 -24.34 -13.28 -0.52
CA THR A 68 -25.43 -14.17 -0.12
C THR A 68 -26.61 -13.32 0.29
N ARG A 69 -27.83 -13.79 0.05
CA ARG A 69 -29.07 -13.17 0.56
C ARG A 69 -29.92 -14.23 1.24
N ALA A 70 -30.83 -13.81 2.11
CA ALA A 70 -31.82 -14.72 2.67
C ALA A 70 -32.80 -15.18 1.57
N VAL A 71 -32.97 -16.50 1.41
CA VAL A 71 -34.01 -17.09 0.55
C VAL A 71 -34.75 -18.11 1.40
N LEU A 72 -35.92 -17.74 1.91
CA LEU A 72 -36.70 -18.55 2.85
C LEU A 72 -38.05 -18.89 2.24
N CYS A 73 -38.51 -20.14 2.40
CA CYS A 73 -39.90 -20.46 2.09
C CYS A 73 -40.75 -20.04 3.29
N ILE A 74 -41.68 -19.10 3.09
CA ILE A 74 -42.52 -18.60 4.18
C ILE A 74 -43.99 -18.83 3.89
N ARG A 75 -44.78 -19.00 4.94
CA ARG A 75 -46.23 -19.09 4.89
C ARG A 75 -46.84 -18.02 5.78
N ARG A 76 -47.79 -17.25 5.23
CA ARG A 76 -48.58 -16.29 6.00
C ARG A 76 -49.64 -17.01 6.81
N ILE A 77 -49.56 -16.92 8.13
CA ILE A 77 -50.52 -17.52 9.09
C ILE A 77 -51.57 -16.47 9.51
N GLY A 78 -51.17 -15.20 9.57
CA GLY A 78 -52.04 -14.08 9.94
C GLY A 78 -51.64 -12.77 9.23
N PRO A 79 -52.23 -11.64 9.62
CA PRO A 79 -51.96 -10.33 9.02
C PRO A 79 -50.50 -9.86 9.18
N SER A 80 -49.83 -10.31 10.24
CA SER A 80 -48.44 -9.96 10.59
C SER A 80 -47.62 -11.16 11.08
N GLU A 81 -48.15 -12.37 10.90
CA GLU A 81 -47.52 -13.61 11.38
C GLU A 81 -47.10 -14.46 10.20
N GLU A 82 -45.80 -14.76 10.15
CA GLU A 82 -45.16 -15.54 9.11
C GLU A 82 -44.37 -16.69 9.75
N GLU A 83 -44.48 -17.87 9.15
CA GLU A 83 -43.73 -19.06 9.56
C GLU A 83 -42.75 -19.44 8.45
N THR A 84 -41.50 -19.73 8.83
CA THR A 84 -40.48 -20.25 7.91
C THR A 84 -40.63 -21.77 7.81
N LEU A 85 -40.76 -22.27 6.59
CA LEU A 85 -40.94 -23.67 6.26
C LEU A 85 -39.67 -24.29 5.67
N ASP A 86 -39.71 -25.59 5.42
CA ASP A 86 -38.66 -26.26 4.66
C ASP A 86 -38.65 -25.79 3.20
N TYR A 87 -37.50 -25.85 2.54
CA TYR A 87 -37.36 -25.38 1.16
C TYR A 87 -38.23 -26.16 0.17
N SER A 88 -38.53 -27.44 0.44
CA SER A 88 -39.35 -28.29 -0.42
C SER A 88 -40.83 -27.88 -0.45
N ASP A 89 -41.28 -27.07 0.52
CA ASP A 89 -42.66 -26.65 0.64
C ASP A 89 -43.07 -25.60 -0.41
N CYS A 90 -42.10 -24.82 -0.92
CA CYS A 90 -42.30 -23.87 -2.00
C CYS A 90 -42.02 -24.57 -3.33
N LEU A 91 -43.08 -24.94 -4.06
CA LEU A 91 -43.01 -25.72 -5.30
C LEU A 91 -42.45 -24.96 -6.52
N THR A 92 -42.20 -23.66 -6.37
CA THR A 92 -41.62 -22.80 -7.41
C THR A 92 -40.10 -22.81 -7.33
N HIS A 93 -39.44 -22.51 -8.45
CA HIS A 93 -37.98 -22.52 -8.54
C HIS A 93 -37.34 -21.63 -7.46
N ARG A 94 -36.47 -22.22 -6.64
CA ARG A 94 -35.77 -21.52 -5.56
C ARG A 94 -34.92 -20.37 -6.15
N PRO A 95 -35.11 -19.12 -5.69
CA PRO A 95 -34.26 -18.01 -6.08
C PRO A 95 -32.80 -18.25 -5.73
N MET A 96 -31.88 -17.63 -6.48
CA MET A 96 -30.45 -17.74 -6.18
C MET A 96 -30.16 -17.12 -4.82
N GLU A 97 -29.58 -17.92 -3.92
CA GLU A 97 -29.15 -17.47 -2.59
C GLU A 97 -27.75 -16.85 -2.64
N LYS A 98 -26.93 -17.25 -3.62
CA LYS A 98 -25.55 -16.80 -3.79
C LYS A 98 -25.33 -16.31 -5.20
N GLU A 99 -24.59 -15.22 -5.34
CA GLU A 99 -24.16 -14.73 -6.65
C GLU A 99 -22.76 -14.13 -6.62
N SER A 100 -22.10 -14.16 -7.78
CA SER A 100 -20.79 -13.53 -7.98
C SER A 100 -20.91 -12.01 -7.98
N CYS A 101 -19.99 -11.34 -7.32
CA CYS A 101 -19.92 -9.88 -7.24
C CYS A 101 -18.47 -9.40 -7.34
N ASN A 102 -18.29 -8.10 -7.63
CA ASN A 102 -16.99 -7.44 -7.67
C ASN A 102 -15.93 -8.10 -8.58
N ASN A 103 -16.30 -8.36 -9.84
CA ASN A 103 -15.45 -9.05 -10.81
C ASN A 103 -14.35 -8.16 -11.43
N GLN A 104 -14.28 -6.88 -11.05
CA GLN A 104 -13.19 -5.98 -11.41
C GLN A 104 -11.88 -6.42 -10.76
N SER A 105 -10.77 -6.24 -11.48
CA SER A 105 -9.45 -6.50 -10.91
C SER A 105 -9.13 -5.54 -9.77
N CYS A 106 -8.46 -6.04 -8.73
CA CYS A 106 -7.98 -5.19 -7.64
C CYS A 106 -6.93 -4.18 -8.17
N PRO A 107 -6.89 -2.95 -7.60
CA PRO A 107 -5.82 -2.01 -7.91
C PRO A 107 -4.46 -2.60 -7.51
N PRO A 108 -3.40 -2.30 -8.25
CA PRO A 108 -2.07 -2.82 -7.93
C PRO A 108 -1.56 -2.22 -6.62
N GLN A 109 -0.69 -2.97 -5.94
CA GLN A 109 -0.13 -2.62 -4.65
C GLN A 109 1.40 -2.64 -4.68
N TRP A 110 2.00 -1.89 -3.76
CA TRP A 110 3.44 -1.89 -3.60
C TRP A 110 3.91 -3.19 -2.97
N LEU A 111 4.77 -3.90 -3.69
CA LEU A 111 5.55 -5.02 -3.17
C LEU A 111 6.96 -4.53 -2.85
N ALA A 112 7.33 -4.62 -1.57
CA ALA A 112 8.68 -4.36 -1.11
C ALA A 112 9.44 -5.69 -1.00
N LEU A 113 10.52 -5.83 -1.76
CA LEU A 113 11.42 -6.97 -1.66
C LEU A 113 12.33 -6.87 -0.43
N ASP A 114 13.14 -7.91 -0.24
CA ASP A 114 14.09 -7.97 0.86
C ASP A 114 15.11 -6.84 0.82
N TRP A 115 15.57 -6.49 2.03
CA TRP A 115 16.64 -5.52 2.19
C TRP A 115 17.98 -6.10 1.77
N SER A 116 18.77 -5.28 1.08
CA SER A 116 20.20 -5.49 0.92
C SER A 116 20.89 -5.49 2.28
N GLU A 117 22.13 -5.97 2.28
CA GLU A 117 23.01 -5.76 3.42
C GLU A 117 23.33 -4.26 3.60
N CYS A 118 23.67 -3.87 4.82
CA CYS A 118 24.08 -2.50 5.13
C CYS A 118 25.45 -2.21 4.49
N THR A 119 25.57 -1.03 3.88
CA THR A 119 26.84 -0.54 3.31
C THR A 119 27.15 0.86 3.85
N PRO A 120 28.39 1.11 4.33
CA PRO A 120 29.51 0.15 4.47
C PRO A 120 29.27 -0.93 5.54
N LYS A 121 30.13 -1.96 5.58
CA LYS A 121 30.04 -3.12 6.51
C LYS A 121 30.39 -2.79 7.97
N CYS A 122 30.56 -1.53 8.30
CA CYS A 122 30.85 -1.01 9.63
C CYS A 122 30.39 0.45 9.72
N GLY A 123 30.12 0.95 10.92
CA GLY A 123 29.71 2.33 11.13
C GLY A 123 28.33 2.66 10.54
N PRO A 124 28.04 3.97 10.34
CA PRO A 124 26.78 4.41 9.77
C PRO A 124 26.73 4.17 8.26
N GLY A 125 25.58 3.71 7.78
CA GLY A 125 25.39 3.34 6.39
C GLY A 125 23.91 3.30 5.98
N PHE A 126 23.66 2.70 4.83
CA PHE A 126 22.33 2.49 4.30
C PHE A 126 22.16 1.06 3.80
N LYS A 127 20.92 0.58 3.90
CA LYS A 127 20.45 -0.59 3.16
C LYS A 127 19.34 -0.18 2.21
N HIS A 128 19.26 -0.90 1.10
CA HIS A 128 18.38 -0.61 -0.02
C HIS A 128 17.48 -1.81 -0.27
N ARG A 129 16.27 -1.58 -0.77
CA ARG A 129 15.42 -2.65 -1.28
C ARG A 129 14.73 -2.19 -2.54
N ILE A 130 14.31 -3.15 -3.34
CA ILE A 130 13.53 -2.89 -4.54
C ILE A 130 12.06 -2.80 -4.12
N VAL A 131 11.38 -1.76 -4.60
CA VAL A 131 9.95 -1.52 -4.38
C VAL A 131 9.28 -1.44 -5.75
N VAL A 132 8.36 -2.35 -6.03
CA VAL A 132 7.70 -2.48 -7.33
C VAL A 132 6.19 -2.48 -7.18
N CYS A 133 5.49 -1.90 -8.15
CA CYS A 133 4.04 -1.93 -8.21
C CYS A 133 3.60 -3.24 -8.88
N LYS A 134 2.80 -4.05 -8.19
CA LYS A 134 2.42 -5.41 -8.61
C LYS A 134 0.89 -5.58 -8.55
N SER A 135 0.33 -6.45 -9.38
CA SER A 135 -1.06 -6.88 -9.22
C SER A 135 -1.28 -7.60 -7.88
N SER A 136 -2.52 -7.71 -7.45
CA SER A 136 -2.94 -8.46 -6.25
C SER A 136 -2.46 -9.91 -6.24
N ASP A 137 -2.45 -10.58 -7.40
CA ASP A 137 -1.95 -11.94 -7.60
C ASP A 137 -0.42 -12.02 -7.81
N LEU A 138 0.29 -10.89 -7.72
CA LEU A 138 1.74 -10.72 -7.92
C LEU A 138 2.27 -11.09 -9.33
N SER A 139 1.39 -11.46 -10.27
CA SER A 139 1.76 -11.97 -11.59
C SER A 139 2.31 -10.86 -12.51
N LYS A 140 1.71 -9.67 -12.49
CA LYS A 140 2.04 -8.55 -13.38
C LYS A 140 2.72 -7.43 -12.63
N THR A 141 3.74 -6.84 -13.26
CA THR A 141 4.45 -5.65 -12.77
C THR A 141 3.97 -4.42 -13.53
N PHE A 142 3.66 -3.36 -12.80
CA PHE A 142 3.15 -2.10 -13.33
C PHE A 142 4.15 -0.96 -13.11
N PRO A 143 4.02 0.15 -13.88
CA PRO A 143 4.73 1.39 -13.58
C PRO A 143 4.39 1.92 -12.17
N ALA A 144 5.36 2.58 -11.54
CA ALA A 144 5.25 3.16 -10.20
C ALA A 144 4.01 4.04 -10.00
N ALA A 145 3.62 4.82 -11.03
CA ALA A 145 2.49 5.75 -10.98
C ALA A 145 1.12 5.08 -10.82
N GLN A 146 1.00 3.75 -11.02
CA GLN A 146 -0.27 3.05 -10.86
C GLN A 146 -0.55 2.63 -9.40
N CYS A 147 0.46 2.66 -8.54
CA CYS A 147 0.29 2.41 -7.12
C CYS A 147 0.24 3.73 -6.35
N PRO A 148 -0.56 3.84 -5.26
CA PRO A 148 -0.68 5.08 -4.48
C PRO A 148 0.65 5.46 -3.82
N GLU A 149 1.17 6.66 -4.07
CA GLU A 149 2.49 7.09 -3.57
C GLU A 149 2.52 7.19 -2.04
N GLU A 150 1.39 7.49 -1.39
CA GLU A 150 1.25 7.58 0.08
C GLU A 150 1.50 6.24 0.76
N SER A 151 1.21 5.14 0.06
CA SER A 151 1.41 3.77 0.53
C SER A 151 2.78 3.21 0.17
N LYS A 152 3.62 3.99 -0.51
CA LYS A 152 4.90 3.51 -1.02
C LYS A 152 5.89 3.25 0.12
N PRO A 153 6.35 2.01 0.28
CA PRO A 153 7.32 1.68 1.30
C PRO A 153 8.69 2.31 0.98
N PRO A 154 9.50 2.65 2.00
CA PRO A 154 10.82 3.24 1.77
C PRO A 154 11.72 2.25 1.04
N ALA A 155 12.38 2.70 -0.03
CA ALA A 155 13.37 1.92 -0.77
C ALA A 155 14.77 1.97 -0.15
N ARG A 156 15.01 2.91 0.77
CA ARG A 156 16.31 3.14 1.42
C ARG A 156 16.10 3.50 2.89
N ILE A 157 16.81 2.83 3.79
CA ILE A 157 16.81 3.17 5.21
C ILE A 157 18.22 3.22 5.78
N ARG A 158 18.38 3.99 6.85
CA ARG A 158 19.65 4.07 7.60
C ARG A 158 19.89 2.79 8.38
N CYS A 159 21.15 2.42 8.52
CA CYS A 159 21.62 1.35 9.38
C CYS A 159 22.93 1.78 10.05
N SER A 160 23.19 1.25 11.24
CA SER A 160 24.41 1.51 11.99
C SER A 160 24.98 0.18 12.46
N LEU A 161 26.14 -0.18 11.95
CA LEU A 161 26.89 -1.36 12.36
C LEU A 161 27.95 -0.98 13.42
N GLY A 162 28.67 -1.97 13.92
CA GLY A 162 29.79 -1.76 14.86
C GLY A 162 30.84 -0.81 14.29
N ARG A 163 31.69 -0.25 15.17
CA ARG A 163 32.74 0.70 14.78
C ARG A 163 33.62 0.11 13.68
N CYS A 164 33.99 0.94 12.71
CA CYS A 164 34.95 0.52 11.69
C CYS A 164 36.32 0.25 12.32
N PRO A 165 37.02 -0.82 11.90
CA PRO A 165 38.40 -1.03 12.27
C PRO A 165 39.25 0.20 11.87
N PRO A 166 40.26 0.55 12.66
CA PRO A 166 41.14 1.67 12.35
C PRO A 166 41.89 1.41 11.03
N PRO A 167 42.26 2.46 10.29
CA PRO A 167 43.09 2.33 9.10
C PRO A 167 44.51 1.87 9.49
N ARG A 168 45.21 1.26 8.54
CA ARG A 168 46.55 0.72 8.73
C ARG A 168 47.51 1.13 7.62
N TRP A 169 48.80 1.15 7.95
CA TRP A 169 49.85 1.33 6.95
C TRP A 169 49.93 0.13 6.03
N VAL A 170 50.01 0.42 4.74
CA VAL A 170 50.18 -0.56 3.67
C VAL A 170 51.38 -0.14 2.84
N THR A 171 52.28 -1.10 2.60
CA THR A 171 53.52 -0.87 1.85
C THR A 171 53.44 -1.50 0.48
N GLY A 172 53.89 -0.79 -0.54
CA GLY A 172 54.22 -1.39 -1.83
C GLY A 172 55.59 -2.06 -1.82
N ASP A 173 55.95 -2.65 -2.96
CA ASP A 173 57.26 -3.26 -3.15
C ASP A 173 58.39 -2.22 -3.10
N TRP A 174 59.58 -2.71 -2.76
CA TRP A 174 60.79 -1.90 -2.87
C TRP A 174 61.16 -1.69 -4.33
N GLY A 175 61.40 -0.44 -4.71
CA GLY A 175 62.05 -0.10 -5.96
C GLY A 175 63.52 -0.55 -5.99
N GLN A 176 64.16 -0.30 -7.13
CA GLN A 176 65.59 -0.59 -7.30
C GLN A 176 66.45 0.32 -6.42
N CYS A 177 67.68 -0.12 -6.14
CA CYS A 177 68.68 0.72 -5.48
C CYS A 177 69.04 1.90 -6.39
N THR A 178 69.20 3.10 -5.83
CA THR A 178 69.47 4.32 -6.61
C THR A 178 70.72 4.20 -7.49
N PRO A 179 71.89 3.75 -6.99
CA PRO A 179 73.02 3.44 -7.85
C PRO A 179 72.96 2.00 -8.37
N LYS A 180 73.67 1.73 -9.47
CA LYS A 180 73.89 0.37 -9.99
C LYS A 180 75.05 -0.36 -9.30
N CYS A 181 75.84 0.33 -8.50
CA CYS A 181 76.99 -0.19 -7.76
C CYS A 181 77.20 0.64 -6.47
N GLY A 182 77.83 0.07 -5.44
CA GLY A 182 78.14 0.78 -4.21
C GLY A 182 76.92 1.08 -3.31
N PRO A 183 77.09 1.95 -2.30
CA PRO A 183 76.05 2.28 -1.33
C PRO A 183 75.01 3.25 -1.91
N GLY A 184 73.74 3.02 -1.57
CA GLY A 184 72.64 3.86 -2.02
C GLY A 184 71.37 3.66 -1.20
N PHE A 185 70.25 4.03 -1.79
CA PHE A 185 68.94 3.91 -1.15
C PHE A 185 67.92 3.28 -2.10
N LYS A 186 66.96 2.56 -1.54
CA LYS A 186 65.75 2.14 -2.26
C LYS A 186 64.52 2.70 -1.58
N HIS A 187 63.50 2.96 -2.39
CA HIS A 187 62.26 3.61 -1.97
C HIS A 187 61.08 2.64 -2.13
N ARG A 188 60.06 2.77 -1.29
CA ARG A 188 58.78 2.10 -1.45
C ARG A 188 57.64 3.05 -1.14
N ILE A 189 56.47 2.74 -1.67
CA ILE A 189 55.25 3.46 -1.37
C ILE A 189 54.75 3.02 0.01
N VAL A 190 54.40 3.98 0.88
CA VAL A 190 53.79 3.72 2.19
C VAL A 190 52.55 4.59 2.28
N VAL A 191 51.38 3.97 2.34
CA VAL A 191 50.08 4.66 2.33
C VAL A 191 49.20 4.16 3.46
N CYS A 192 48.43 5.07 4.05
CA CYS A 192 47.42 4.74 5.04
C CYS A 192 46.15 4.30 4.30
N LYS A 193 45.68 3.08 4.55
CA LYS A 193 44.46 2.54 3.90
C LYS A 193 43.48 2.00 4.93
N SER A 194 42.21 1.91 4.54
CA SER A 194 41.19 1.19 5.28
C SER A 194 41.58 -0.27 5.48
N SER A 195 40.96 -0.92 6.47
CA SER A 195 41.19 -2.33 6.77
C SER A 195 40.95 -3.24 5.56
N ASP A 196 39.91 -2.97 4.79
CA ASP A 196 39.52 -3.64 3.53
C ASP A 196 40.32 -3.19 2.31
N LEU A 197 41.31 -2.30 2.47
CA LEU A 197 42.18 -1.76 1.43
C LEU A 197 41.47 -0.95 0.32
N SER A 198 40.17 -0.72 0.44
CA SER A 198 39.36 -0.04 -0.58
C SER A 198 39.60 1.46 -0.64
N LYS A 199 39.86 2.09 0.52
CA LYS A 199 39.99 3.54 0.67
C LYS A 199 41.39 3.90 1.13
N THR A 200 41.97 4.92 0.51
CA THR A 200 43.23 5.54 0.95
C THR A 200 42.92 6.77 1.78
N PHE A 201 43.64 6.94 2.89
CA PHE A 201 43.46 8.02 3.85
C PHE A 201 44.73 8.89 3.95
N PRO A 202 44.61 10.13 4.45
CA PRO A 202 45.76 10.94 4.83
C PRO A 202 46.65 10.22 5.86
N ALA A 203 47.96 10.47 5.80
CA ALA A 203 48.96 9.86 6.68
C ALA A 203 48.60 9.99 8.18
N ALA A 204 48.03 11.14 8.58
CA ALA A 204 47.67 11.43 9.97
C ALA A 204 46.57 10.53 10.56
N GLN A 205 45.84 9.76 9.73
CA GLN A 205 44.80 8.84 10.23
C GLN A 205 45.37 7.50 10.69
N CYS A 206 46.59 7.16 10.28
CA CYS A 206 47.29 5.98 10.75
C CYS A 206 48.28 6.38 11.87
N PRO A 207 48.51 5.52 12.88
CA PRO A 207 49.45 5.82 13.96
C PRO A 207 50.88 5.96 13.43
N GLU A 208 51.54 7.08 13.70
CA GLU A 208 52.88 7.38 13.18
C GLU A 208 53.93 6.40 13.75
N GLU A 209 53.73 5.90 14.96
CA GLU A 209 54.60 4.90 15.63
C GLU A 209 54.67 3.58 14.84
N SER A 210 53.60 3.27 14.11
CA SER A 210 53.50 2.06 13.30
C SER A 210 53.92 2.26 11.84
N LYS A 211 54.38 3.46 11.46
CA LYS A 211 54.69 3.81 10.08
C LYS A 211 55.97 3.12 9.59
N PRO A 212 55.88 2.27 8.56
CA PRO A 212 57.05 1.60 8.01
C PRO A 212 57.98 2.59 7.28
N PRO A 213 59.29 2.35 7.22
CA PRO A 213 60.22 3.22 6.51
C PRO A 213 59.90 3.23 5.00
N ALA A 214 59.78 4.42 4.42
CA ALA A 214 59.59 4.59 2.97
C ALA A 214 60.92 4.54 2.18
N ARG A 215 62.05 4.68 2.88
CA ARG A 215 63.40 4.68 2.33
C ARG A 215 64.32 3.85 3.22
N ILE A 216 65.07 2.92 2.63
CA ILE A 216 66.11 2.16 3.33
C ILE A 216 67.41 2.16 2.55
N ARG A 217 68.51 1.87 3.25
CA ARG A 217 69.84 1.77 2.66
C ARG A 217 69.99 0.45 1.89
N CYS A 218 70.70 0.48 0.78
CA CYS A 218 71.12 -0.69 0.01
C CYS A 218 72.60 -0.55 -0.34
N SER A 219 73.27 -1.68 -0.58
CA SER A 219 74.65 -1.71 -1.09
C SER A 219 74.72 -2.75 -2.19
N LEU A 220 75.09 -2.29 -3.39
CA LEU A 220 75.40 -3.16 -4.50
C LEU A 220 76.92 -3.36 -4.58
N GLY A 221 77.38 -4.25 -5.47
CA GLY A 221 78.81 -4.57 -5.63
C GLY A 221 79.67 -3.33 -5.88
N ARG A 222 81.00 -3.48 -5.76
CA ARG A 222 81.94 -2.35 -5.93
C ARG A 222 81.74 -1.67 -7.28
N CYS A 223 81.80 -0.34 -7.28
CA CYS A 223 81.75 0.40 -8.53
C CYS A 223 83.00 0.15 -9.37
N PRO A 224 82.86 -0.01 -10.69
CA PRO A 224 84.01 -0.04 -11.57
C PRO A 224 84.79 1.27 -11.45
N PRO A 225 86.11 1.24 -11.63
CA PRO A 225 86.91 2.46 -11.64
C PRO A 225 86.42 3.41 -12.74
N PRO A 226 86.56 4.73 -12.56
CA PRO A 226 86.16 5.71 -13.56
C PRO A 226 86.89 5.44 -14.88
N ARG A 227 86.13 5.27 -15.96
CA ARG A 227 86.67 5.20 -17.32
C ARG A 227 86.66 6.60 -17.91
N TRP A 228 87.86 7.11 -18.19
CA TRP A 228 88.02 8.32 -19.00
C TRP A 228 87.58 8.03 -20.43
N VAL A 229 86.65 8.82 -20.95
CA VAL A 229 86.27 8.79 -22.36
C VAL A 229 86.79 10.09 -22.96
N THR A 230 87.79 9.98 -23.82
CA THR A 230 88.27 11.11 -24.61
C THR A 230 87.24 11.39 -25.71
N GLY A 231 86.65 12.58 -25.71
CA GLY A 231 85.87 13.08 -26.84
C GLY A 231 86.76 13.87 -27.79
N ASP A 232 86.40 13.88 -29.08
CA ASP A 232 87.10 14.69 -30.07
C ASP A 232 86.88 16.17 -29.74
N TRP A 233 87.98 16.90 -29.56
CA TRP A 233 87.95 18.33 -29.37
C TRP A 233 87.79 19.02 -30.72
N GLY A 234 86.57 19.49 -31.01
CA GLY A 234 86.30 20.54 -32.01
C GLY A 234 85.94 20.07 -33.42
N GLN A 235 84.87 20.66 -33.94
CA GLN A 235 84.74 21.05 -35.35
C GLN A 235 84.30 22.50 -35.40
#